data_AF-A0A4Q5Z319-F1
#
_entry.id   AF-A0A4Q5Z319-F1
#
_cell.length_a   1.000
_cell.length_b   1.000
_cell.length_c   1.000
_cell.angle_alpha   90.00
_cell.angle_beta   90.00
_cell.angle_gamma   90.00
#
_symmetry.space_group_name_H-M   'P 1'
#
loop_
_entity.id
_entity.type
_entity.pdbx_description
1 polymer ?
#
loop_
_entity_poly.entity_id
_entity_poly.type
_entity_poly.pdbx_seq_one_letter_code
_entity_poly.pdbx_strand_id
1 'polypeptide(L)' 'MPRPNLSDVPSFYHNYINQVQEDNVLEAIANNGRKTLAFFQSIPPEKWDHRYAEGKWSIKELLQH' A
#
# COMPACT_ATOMS: atom_id res chain seq x y z
N MET A 1 10.68 -14.95 6.95
CA MET A 1 11.70 -14.08 6.32
C MET A 1 11.97 -12.92 7.26
N PRO A 2 13.22 -12.72 7.68
CA PRO A 2 13.60 -11.60 8.54
C PRO A 2 13.62 -10.28 7.75
N ARG A 3 13.56 -9.17 8.47
CA ARG A 3 13.72 -7.83 7.92
C ARG A 3 15.06 -7.70 7.17
N PRO A 4 15.09 -7.10 5.96
CA PRO A 4 16.32 -6.95 5.19
C PRO A 4 17.30 -5.99 5.87
N ASN A 5 18.60 -6.27 5.73
CA ASN A 5 19.64 -5.34 6.15
C ASN A 5 19.76 -4.19 5.13
N LEU A 6 19.77 -2.95 5.61
CA LEU A 6 19.84 -1.76 4.76
C LEU A 6 21.16 -1.65 3.97
N SER A 7 22.24 -2.31 4.41
CA SER A 7 23.49 -2.36 3.63
C SER A 7 23.34 -3.08 2.29
N ASP A 8 22.39 -4.01 2.19
CA ASP A 8 22.20 -4.87 1.04
C ASP A 8 21.15 -4.31 0.06
N VAL A 9 20.56 -3.17 0.41
CA VAL A 9 19.46 -2.53 -0.33
C VAL A 9 19.89 -1.14 -0.77
N PRO A 10 19.63 -0.73 -2.02
CA PRO A 10 19.85 0.65 -2.46
C PRO A 10 19.17 1.67 -1.54
N SER A 11 19.88 2.76 -1.24
CA SER A 11 19.42 3.82 -0.31
C SER A 11 18.05 4.39 -0.64
N PHE A 12 17.69 4.40 -1.93
CA PHE A 12 16.36 4.78 -2.41
C PHE A 12 15.21 4.05 -1.68
N TYR A 13 15.39 2.77 -1.34
CA TYR A 13 14.33 1.96 -0.72
C TYR A 13 14.31 2.01 0.81
N HIS A 14 15.33 2.59 1.45
CA HIS A 14 15.47 2.57 2.91
C HIS A 14 14.25 3.17 3.61
N ASN A 15 13.73 4.28 3.06
CA ASN A 15 12.55 4.94 3.62
C ASN A 15 11.31 4.04 3.58
N TYR A 16 11.09 3.29 2.50
CA TYR A 16 9.95 2.36 2.38
C TYR A 16 10.09 1.19 3.35
N ILE A 17 11.30 0.62 3.47
CA ILE A 17 11.57 -0.46 4.43
C ILE A 17 11.27 0.04 5.85
N ASN A 18 11.74 1.24 6.20
CA ASN A 18 11.55 1.84 7.53
C ASN A 18 10.08 2.17 7.88
N GLN A 19 9.17 2.21 6.91
CA GLN A 19 7.74 2.37 7.18
C GLN A 19 7.05 1.09 7.64
N VAL A 20 7.63 -0.09 7.35
CA VAL A 20 7.11 -1.37 7.83
C VAL A 20 7.54 -1.54 9.29
N GLN A 21 6.57 -1.65 10.20
CA GLN A 21 6.83 -1.76 11.64
C GLN A 21 7.07 -3.21 12.09
N GLU A 22 6.49 -4.15 11.36
CA GLU A 22 6.57 -5.57 11.64
C GLU A 22 7.91 -6.15 11.16
N ASP A 23 8.51 -7.02 11.97
CA ASP A 23 9.72 -7.77 11.59
C ASP A 23 9.41 -9.01 10.75
N ASN A 24 8.19 -9.53 10.89
CA ASN A 24 7.71 -10.68 10.13
C ASN A 24 6.95 -10.22 8.87
N VAL A 25 7.46 -10.60 7.70
CA VAL A 25 6.85 -10.21 6.41
C VAL A 25 5.41 -10.69 6.23
N LEU A 26 5.06 -11.88 6.73
CA LEU A 26 3.71 -12.42 6.57
C LEU A 26 2.71 -11.64 7.43
N GLU A 27 3.15 -11.24 8.63
CA GLU A 27 2.37 -10.37 9.51
C GLU A 27 2.19 -8.98 8.89
N ALA A 28 3.27 -8.39 8.36
CA ALA A 28 3.23 -7.11 7.66
C ALA A 28 2.21 -7.13 6.51
N ILE A 29 2.24 -8.17 5.67
CA ILE A 29 1.31 -8.33 4.54
C ILE A 29 -0.13 -8.48 5.05
N ALA A 30 -0.37 -9.31 6.06
CA ALA A 30 -1.71 -9.51 6.61
C ALA A 30 -2.27 -8.22 7.23
N ASN A 31 -1.45 -7.48 7.97
CA ASN A 31 -1.82 -6.22 8.60
C ASN A 31 -2.09 -5.13 7.54
N ASN A 32 -1.21 -5.02 6.54
CA ASN A 32 -1.38 -4.09 5.43
C ASN A 32 -2.68 -4.39 4.67
N GLY A 33 -2.94 -5.65 4.33
CA GLY A 33 -4.17 -6.05 3.65
C GLY A 33 -5.44 -5.64 4.40
N ARG A 34 -5.48 -5.82 5.73
CA ARG A 34 -6.61 -5.38 6.56
C ARG A 34 -6.79 -3.86 6.55
N LYS A 35 -5.68 -3.11 6.67
CA LYS A 35 -5.70 -1.63 6.62
C LYS A 35 -6.15 -1.11 5.25
N THR A 36 -5.64 -1.71 4.17
CA THR A 36 -6.01 -1.36 2.79
C THR A 36 -7.49 -1.63 2.52
N LEU A 37 -8.01 -2.80 2.92
CA LEU A 37 -9.43 -3.11 2.76
C LEU A 37 -10.32 -2.13 3.54
N ALA A 38 -9.98 -1.85 4.80
CA ALA A 38 -10.71 -0.89 5.62
C ALA A 38 -10.71 0.52 5.01
N PHE A 39 -9.57 0.96 4.45
CA PHE A 39 -9.48 2.22 3.73
C PHE A 39 -10.45 2.26 2.54
N PHE A 40 -10.42 1.28 1.65
CA PHE A 40 -11.33 1.26 0.49
C PHE A 40 -12.81 1.19 0.90
N GLN A 41 -13.14 0.43 1.95
CA GLN A 41 -14.50 0.37 2.50
C GLN A 41 -14.97 1.72 3.07
N SER A 42 -14.05 2.56 3.56
CA SER A 42 -14.37 3.89 4.08
C SER A 42 -14.60 4.96 3.01
N ILE A 43 -14.29 4.67 1.73
CA ILE A 43 -14.45 5.64 0.65
C ILE A 43 -15.94 5.72 0.27
N PRO A 44 -16.56 6.91 0.32
CA PRO A 44 -17.95 7.10 -0.05
C PRO A 44 -18.23 6.72 -1.52
N PRO A 45 -19.40 6.11 -1.83
CA PRO A 45 -19.75 5.68 -3.20
C PRO A 45 -19.63 6.74 -4.28
N GLU A 46 -19.93 8.00 -3.95
CA GLU A 46 -19.85 9.14 -4.86
C GLU A 46 -18.41 9.44 -5.33
N LYS A 47 -17.39 8.93 -4.63
CA LYS A 47 -15.98 9.09 -5.01
C LYS A 47 -15.45 7.93 -5.86
N TRP A 48 -16.18 6.83 -5.99
CA TRP A 48 -15.61 5.62 -6.58
C TRP A 48 -15.17 5.79 -8.05
N ASP A 49 -15.84 6.65 -8.81
CA ASP A 49 -15.51 6.96 -10.20
C ASP A 49 -14.59 8.20 -10.33
N HIS A 50 -14.17 8.81 -9.21
CA HIS A 50 -13.26 9.95 -9.21
C HIS A 50 -11.87 9.55 -9.71
N ARG A 51 -11.31 10.42 -10.57
CA ARG A 51 -9.91 10.40 -11.02
C ARG A 51 -9.35 11.81 -10.92
N TYR A 52 -8.10 11.93 -10.47
CA TYR A 52 -7.50 13.24 -10.16
C TYR A 52 -7.02 14.01 -11.40
N ALA A 53 -6.89 13.33 -12.54
CA ALA A 53 -6.54 13.93 -13.82
C ALA A 53 -7.06 13.06 -14.97
N GLU A 54 -7.14 13.66 -16.16
CA GLU A 54 -7.47 12.95 -17.39
C GLU A 54 -6.45 11.82 -17.66
N GLY A 55 -6.95 10.66 -18.10
CA GLY A 55 -6.12 9.47 -18.36
C GLY A 55 -5.61 8.73 -17.11
N LYS A 56 -5.95 9.16 -15.89
CA LYS A 56 -5.60 8.44 -14.65
C LYS A 56 -6.73 7.51 -14.22
N TRP A 57 -6.39 6.41 -13.54
CA TRP A 57 -7.39 5.48 -13.03
C TRP A 57 -8.38 6.13 -12.07
N SER A 58 -9.64 5.71 -12.14
CA SER A 58 -10.60 5.93 -11.08
C SER A 58 -10.24 5.10 -9.84
N ILE A 59 -10.89 5.39 -8.70
CA ILE A 59 -10.70 4.58 -7.48
C ILE A 59 -11.08 3.11 -7.74
N LYS A 60 -12.15 2.83 -8.49
CA LYS A 60 -12.54 1.45 -8.87
C LYS A 60 -11.52 0.78 -9.77
N GLU A 61 -11.02 1.49 -10.78
CA GLU A 61 -10.01 0.97 -11.70
C GLU A 61 -8.70 0.65 -10.96
N LEU A 62 -8.29 1.50 -10.00
CA LEU A 62 -7.14 1.26 -9.15
C LEU A 62 -7.32 0.02 -8.25
N LEU A 63 -8.52 -0.19 -7.69
CA LEU A 63 -8.79 -1.35 -6.83
C LEU A 63 -8.75 -2.68 -7.59
N GLN A 64 -9.08 -2.66 -8.88
CA GLN A 64 -9.05 -3.85 -9.74
C GLN A 64 -7.61 -4.23 -10.19
N HIS A 65 -6.66 -3.29 -10.12
CA HIS A 65 -5.27 -3.47 -10.56
C HIS A 65 -4.42 -4.21 -9.53
#